data_AF-A0A382Y900-F1
#
_entry.id   AF-A0A382Y900-F1
#
_cell.length_a   1.000
_cell.length_b   1.000
_cell.length_c   1.000
_cell.angle_alpha   90.00
_cell.angle_beta   90.00
_cell.angle_gamma   90.00
#
_symmetry.space_group_name_H-M   'P 1'
#
loop_
_entity.id
_entity.type
_entity.pdbx_description
1 polymer ?
#
loop_
_entity_poly.entity_id
_entity_poly.type
_entity_poly.pdbx_seq_one_letter_code
_entity_poly.pdbx_strand_id
1 'polypeptide(L)'
;DLVEPMALFDFENLKVAAKKIYPISANWKLAIENYNECYHCGSAHPDYAKLHTLTLDDKKIERVQGHMKDKMVECGLIDIEIDCWNELPPEGQQCYHYSRTALFEGYKTGSRNGEPLAPLLGDLTGYDGGASDMCCGPFSFFLAYSDHVVAYVFTPRDLTHCQCEVYWLVRGDAEEGVDYNKEALMWLWDTTTGADEKIIVDNWKGVNSRFYQPGRFSKMEQWGQSWLDWLLRELVRAT
;
A
#
# COMPACT_ATOMS: atom_id res chain seq x y z
N ASP A 1 14.73 1.47 11.66
CA ASP A 1 14.27 0.13 11.21
C ASP A 1 13.99 0.09 9.71
N LEU A 2 13.28 1.06 9.11
CA LEU A 2 13.01 1.05 7.66
C LEU A 2 14.21 1.31 6.73
N VAL A 3 15.39 1.68 7.27
CA VAL A 3 16.58 2.00 6.45
C VAL A 3 16.97 0.84 5.54
N GLU A 4 17.03 -0.38 6.07
CA GLU A 4 17.43 -1.56 5.30
C GLU A 4 16.39 -1.95 4.24
N PRO A 5 15.08 -2.09 4.56
CA PRO A 5 14.05 -2.31 3.54
C PRO A 5 14.02 -1.26 2.43
N MET A 6 14.21 0.02 2.76
CA MET A 6 14.26 1.09 1.76
C MET A 6 15.51 1.02 0.89
N ALA A 7 16.65 0.58 1.44
CA ALA A 7 17.88 0.39 0.68
C ALA A 7 17.77 -0.76 -0.34
N LEU A 8 17.01 -1.83 -0.05
CA LEU A 8 16.79 -2.95 -0.98
C LEU A 8 16.17 -2.53 -2.32
N PHE A 9 15.44 -1.40 -2.35
CA PHE A 9 14.82 -0.85 -3.56
C PHE A 9 15.43 0.51 -3.95
N ASP A 10 16.57 0.88 -3.36
CA ASP A 10 17.34 2.08 -3.68
C ASP A 10 16.51 3.37 -3.66
N PHE A 11 15.71 3.55 -2.60
CA PHE A 11 14.78 4.68 -2.46
C PHE A 11 15.44 6.05 -2.64
N GLU A 12 16.72 6.18 -2.27
CA GLU A 12 17.49 7.44 -2.37
C GLU A 12 17.69 7.91 -3.81
N ASN A 13 17.75 6.97 -4.77
CA ASN A 13 18.01 7.26 -6.19
C ASN A 13 16.76 7.11 -7.08
N LEU A 14 15.58 6.97 -6.48
CA LEU A 14 14.33 6.98 -7.22
C LEU A 14 13.95 8.39 -7.67
N LYS A 15 13.21 8.47 -8.78
CA LYS A 15 12.52 9.70 -9.21
C LYS A 15 11.03 9.48 -9.33
N VAL A 16 10.26 10.57 -9.18
CA VAL A 16 8.82 10.57 -9.45
C VAL A 16 8.58 10.57 -10.96
N ALA A 17 8.15 9.43 -11.50
CA ALA A 17 7.72 9.28 -12.90
C ALA A 17 6.32 9.87 -13.12
N ALA A 18 5.43 9.75 -12.12
CA ALA A 18 4.09 10.32 -12.17
C ALA A 18 3.60 10.72 -10.78
N LYS A 19 2.73 11.73 -10.76
CA LYS A 19 1.97 12.16 -9.58
C LYS A 19 0.52 12.39 -9.98
N LYS A 20 -0.42 11.95 -9.15
CA LYS A 20 -1.84 12.30 -9.28
C LYS A 20 -2.43 12.62 -7.90
N ILE A 21 -3.34 13.59 -7.88
CA ILE A 21 -4.05 14.04 -6.67
C ILE A 21 -5.51 13.60 -6.78
N TYR A 22 -6.00 12.95 -5.74
CA TYR A 22 -7.37 12.47 -5.61
C TYR A 22 -8.05 13.21 -4.44
N PRO A 23 -8.94 14.17 -4.71
CA PRO A 23 -9.73 14.80 -3.67
C PRO A 23 -10.81 13.84 -3.17
N ILE A 24 -10.84 13.58 -1.87
CA ILE A 24 -11.80 12.67 -1.24
C ILE A 24 -12.78 13.50 -0.42
N SER A 25 -14.06 13.50 -0.81
CA SER A 25 -15.14 14.22 -0.12
C SER A 25 -15.67 13.45 1.10
N ALA A 26 -14.76 13.13 2.00
CA ALA A 26 -15.01 12.43 3.25
C ALA A 26 -13.98 12.83 4.32
N ASN A 27 -14.27 12.45 5.57
CA ASN A 27 -13.30 12.60 6.65
C ASN A 27 -12.04 11.75 6.39
N TRP A 28 -10.88 12.35 6.67
CA TRP A 28 -9.57 11.71 6.47
C TRP A 28 -9.39 10.39 7.21
N LYS A 29 -10.06 10.19 8.35
CA LYS A 29 -9.97 8.92 9.11
C LYS A 29 -10.50 7.75 8.30
N LEU A 30 -11.62 7.92 7.59
CA LEU A 30 -12.19 6.86 6.74
C LEU A 30 -11.27 6.52 5.56
N ALA A 31 -10.52 7.49 5.04
CA ALA A 31 -9.56 7.22 3.97
C ALA A 31 -8.40 6.34 4.44
N ILE A 32 -7.91 6.58 5.66
CA ILE A 32 -6.83 5.79 6.25
C ILE A 32 -7.35 4.42 6.72
N GLU A 33 -8.54 4.35 7.29
CA GLU A 33 -9.21 3.08 7.62
C GLU A 33 -9.36 2.20 6.38
N ASN A 34 -9.83 2.75 5.24
CA ASN A 34 -9.94 2.03 3.97
C ASN A 34 -8.58 1.53 3.45
N TYR A 35 -7.51 2.31 3.60
CA TYR A 35 -6.19 1.88 3.14
C TYR A 35 -5.62 0.72 3.97
N ASN A 36 -5.92 0.69 5.27
CA ASN A 36 -5.35 -0.30 6.21
C ASN A 36 -6.05 -1.66 6.18
N GLU A 37 -6.86 -1.98 5.18
CA GLU A 37 -7.49 -3.29 5.06
C GLU A 37 -7.65 -3.72 3.60
N CYS A 38 -7.73 -5.04 3.40
CA CYS A 38 -7.99 -5.65 2.10
C CYS A 38 -9.30 -6.46 2.10
N TYR A 39 -10.19 -6.23 3.06
CA TYR A 39 -11.46 -6.93 3.16
C TYR A 39 -12.39 -6.58 1.99
N HIS A 40 -12.38 -5.34 1.52
CA HIS A 40 -13.16 -4.93 0.34
C HIS A 40 -12.54 -5.36 -1.00
N CYS A 41 -11.20 -5.52 -1.05
CA CYS A 41 -10.41 -5.68 -2.28
C CYS A 41 -10.93 -6.74 -3.24
N GLY A 42 -11.25 -7.94 -2.72
CA GLY A 42 -11.70 -9.06 -3.57
C GLY A 42 -12.98 -8.76 -4.37
N SER A 43 -13.82 -7.84 -3.89
CA SER A 43 -15.09 -7.46 -4.51
C SER A 43 -15.04 -6.14 -5.25
N ALA A 44 -14.23 -5.19 -4.76
CA ALA A 44 -14.17 -3.83 -5.28
C ALA A 44 -13.11 -3.65 -6.36
N HIS A 45 -12.02 -4.41 -6.29
CA HIS A 45 -10.81 -4.19 -7.10
C HIS A 45 -10.51 -5.42 -7.96
N PRO A 46 -11.32 -5.68 -9.01
CA PRO A 46 -11.23 -6.92 -9.79
C PRO A 46 -9.90 -7.07 -10.52
N ASP A 47 -9.24 -5.97 -10.87
CA ASP A 47 -7.91 -6.04 -11.46
C ASP A 47 -6.88 -6.36 -10.38
N TYR A 48 -6.77 -5.58 -9.31
CA TYR A 48 -5.87 -5.86 -8.17
C TYR A 48 -5.97 -7.30 -7.64
N ALA A 49 -7.19 -7.80 -7.42
CA ALA A 49 -7.46 -9.12 -6.87
C ALA A 49 -7.01 -10.29 -7.77
N LYS A 50 -6.73 -10.04 -9.06
CA LYS A 50 -6.12 -11.05 -9.95
C LYS A 50 -4.61 -11.19 -9.76
N LEU A 51 -3.95 -10.16 -9.22
CA LEU A 51 -2.49 -10.14 -9.06
C LEU A 51 -2.06 -10.37 -7.62
N HIS A 52 -2.72 -9.73 -6.65
CA HIS A 52 -2.28 -9.74 -5.26
C HIS A 52 -2.95 -10.84 -4.45
N THR A 53 -2.20 -11.42 -3.52
CA THR A 53 -2.66 -12.53 -2.68
C THR A 53 -3.29 -12.07 -1.36
N LEU A 54 -3.27 -10.78 -1.05
CA LEU A 54 -3.80 -10.20 0.20
C LEU A 54 -5.33 -10.32 0.36
N THR A 55 -6.05 -10.71 -0.69
CA THR A 55 -7.48 -11.04 -0.59
C THR A 55 -7.72 -12.45 -0.04
N LEU A 56 -6.68 -13.27 0.11
CA LEU A 56 -6.75 -14.62 0.66
C LEU A 56 -6.68 -14.60 2.20
N ASP A 57 -7.12 -15.66 2.85
CA ASP A 57 -6.88 -15.85 4.29
C ASP A 57 -5.42 -16.22 4.58
N ASP A 58 -4.96 -15.94 5.80
CA ASP A 58 -3.55 -16.08 6.22
C ASP A 58 -2.93 -17.44 5.88
N LYS A 59 -3.68 -18.54 6.06
CA LYS A 59 -3.20 -19.89 5.75
C LYS A 59 -2.98 -20.11 4.26
N LYS A 60 -3.83 -19.51 3.42
CA LYS A 60 -3.66 -19.55 1.98
C LYS A 60 -2.50 -18.66 1.55
N ILE A 61 -2.35 -17.47 2.15
CA ILE A 61 -1.20 -16.59 1.93
C ILE A 61 0.09 -17.37 2.21
N GLU A 62 0.25 -17.93 3.41
CA GLU A 62 1.43 -18.73 3.80
C GLU A 62 1.78 -19.81 2.75
N ARG A 63 0.78 -20.49 2.20
CA ARG A 63 0.97 -21.53 1.19
C ARG A 63 1.41 -21.01 -0.18
N VAL A 64 0.96 -19.83 -0.60
CA VAL A 64 1.27 -19.28 -1.94
C VAL A 64 2.55 -18.45 -1.95
N GLN A 65 3.11 -18.10 -0.79
CA GLN A 65 4.33 -17.29 -0.67
C GLN A 65 5.61 -18.00 -1.15
N GLY A 66 5.62 -19.34 -1.20
CA GLY A 66 6.83 -20.14 -1.41
C GLY A 66 7.61 -19.79 -2.68
N HIS A 67 6.92 -19.61 -3.82
CA HIS A 67 7.59 -19.29 -5.09
C HIS A 67 8.32 -17.94 -5.07
N MET A 68 7.82 -16.99 -4.26
CA MET A 68 8.42 -15.68 -4.10
C MET A 68 9.63 -15.78 -3.18
N LYS A 69 9.45 -16.43 -2.00
CA LYS A 69 10.54 -16.64 -1.03
C LYS A 69 11.75 -17.37 -1.62
N ASP A 70 11.52 -18.38 -2.45
CA ASP A 70 12.60 -19.13 -3.11
C ASP A 70 13.45 -18.24 -4.04
N LYS A 71 12.84 -17.23 -4.67
CA LYS A 71 13.50 -16.34 -5.64
C LYS A 71 14.05 -15.05 -5.03
N MET A 72 13.57 -14.64 -3.85
CA MET A 72 13.99 -13.38 -3.21
C MET A 72 15.52 -13.28 -3.12
N VAL A 73 16.16 -14.32 -2.57
CA VAL A 73 17.62 -14.34 -2.37
C VAL A 73 18.37 -14.29 -3.70
N GLU A 74 17.87 -14.98 -4.72
CA GLU A 74 18.45 -14.95 -6.07
C GLU A 74 18.37 -13.57 -6.71
N CYS A 75 17.32 -12.80 -6.36
CA CYS A 75 17.07 -11.45 -6.85
C CYS A 75 17.80 -10.36 -6.04
N GLY A 76 18.54 -10.72 -4.98
CA GLY A 76 19.22 -9.77 -4.09
C GLY A 76 18.36 -9.24 -2.93
N LEU A 77 17.19 -9.84 -2.67
CA LEU A 77 16.32 -9.52 -1.55
C LEU A 77 16.57 -10.45 -0.36
N ILE A 78 16.19 -9.98 0.82
CA ILE A 78 16.23 -10.74 2.08
C ILE A 78 14.84 -10.73 2.75
N ASP A 79 14.52 -11.81 3.45
CA ASP A 79 13.23 -12.00 4.13
C ASP A 79 13.23 -11.21 5.46
N ILE A 80 12.80 -9.95 5.37
CA ILE A 80 12.62 -9.04 6.50
C ILE A 80 11.12 -8.79 6.69
N GLU A 81 10.68 -8.83 7.94
CA GLU A 81 9.37 -8.38 8.37
C GLU A 81 9.52 -7.47 9.59
N ILE A 82 8.86 -6.32 9.57
CA ILE A 82 8.85 -5.33 10.65
C ILE A 82 7.39 -4.96 10.90
N ASP A 83 6.86 -5.33 12.06
CA ASP A 83 5.49 -4.99 12.45
C ASP A 83 5.50 -4.11 13.71
N CYS A 84 5.64 -2.80 13.51
CA CYS A 84 5.40 -1.81 14.57
C CYS A 84 3.98 -1.21 14.44
N TRP A 85 3.07 -1.94 13.78
CA TRP A 85 1.70 -1.52 13.55
C TRP A 85 0.73 -2.24 14.49
N ASN A 86 0.80 -3.58 14.55
CA ASN A 86 -0.11 -4.38 15.36
C ASN A 86 0.23 -4.39 16.85
N GLU A 87 1.50 -4.19 17.21
CA GLU A 87 1.92 -4.19 18.62
C GLU A 87 1.62 -2.86 19.34
N LEU A 88 1.07 -1.88 18.62
CA LEU A 88 1.05 -0.45 18.97
C LEU A 88 2.46 0.09 19.20
N PRO A 89 2.88 1.18 18.53
CA PRO A 89 4.21 1.73 18.74
C PRO A 89 4.37 2.21 20.20
N PRO A 90 5.61 2.30 20.72
CA PRO A 90 5.87 2.92 22.02
C PRO A 90 5.24 4.31 22.12
N GLU A 91 4.94 4.74 23.34
CA GLU A 91 4.35 6.05 23.57
C GLU A 91 5.22 7.18 22.99
N GLY A 92 4.59 8.13 22.28
CA GLY A 92 5.30 9.23 21.61
C GLY A 92 5.87 8.88 20.23
N GLN A 93 5.79 7.60 19.82
CA GLN A 93 6.25 7.16 18.51
C GLN A 93 5.10 6.96 17.53
N GLN A 94 5.44 7.07 16.24
CA GLN A 94 4.54 6.75 15.14
C GLN A 94 4.78 5.32 14.70
N CYS A 95 3.73 4.69 14.17
CA CYS A 95 3.82 3.35 13.63
C CYS A 95 4.64 3.32 12.34
N TYR A 96 5.27 2.18 12.08
CA TYR A 96 5.95 1.88 10.83
C TYR A 96 5.84 0.38 10.57
N HIS A 97 5.88 0.00 9.31
CA HIS A 97 5.69 -1.38 8.90
C HIS A 97 6.52 -1.67 7.66
N TYR A 98 6.99 -2.90 7.54
CA TYR A 98 7.49 -3.45 6.30
C TYR A 98 7.16 -4.95 6.24
N SER A 99 6.54 -5.39 5.16
CA SER A 99 6.38 -6.80 4.82
C SER A 99 6.45 -6.98 3.32
N ARG A 100 6.78 -8.19 2.87
CA ARG A 100 6.72 -8.56 1.45
C ARG A 100 5.79 -9.74 1.23
N THR A 101 4.89 -9.58 0.26
CA THR A 101 3.87 -10.57 -0.07
C THR A 101 3.93 -10.94 -1.54
N ALA A 102 3.71 -12.22 -1.83
CA ALA A 102 3.71 -12.77 -3.17
C ALA A 102 2.53 -12.23 -3.98
N LEU A 103 2.81 -11.91 -5.23
CA LEU A 103 1.80 -11.88 -6.27
C LEU A 103 1.46 -13.33 -6.65
N PHE A 104 0.32 -13.54 -7.30
CA PHE A 104 0.02 -14.84 -7.88
C PHE A 104 1.10 -15.24 -8.90
N GLU A 105 1.35 -16.55 -9.01
CA GLU A 105 2.38 -17.10 -9.90
C GLU A 105 2.15 -16.65 -11.36
N GLY A 106 3.24 -16.25 -12.01
CA GLY A 106 3.23 -15.71 -13.38
C GLY A 106 3.24 -14.18 -13.44
N TYR A 107 2.96 -13.47 -12.35
CA TYR A 107 3.09 -12.01 -12.27
C TYR A 107 4.47 -11.62 -11.71
N LYS A 108 5.18 -10.74 -12.41
CA LYS A 108 6.46 -10.18 -11.97
C LYS A 108 6.29 -8.85 -11.22
N THR A 109 5.25 -8.10 -11.57
CA THR A 109 4.96 -6.77 -11.01
C THR A 109 3.46 -6.44 -11.12
N GLY A 110 3.05 -5.30 -10.58
CA GLY A 110 1.68 -4.76 -10.59
C GLY A 110 1.23 -4.21 -11.94
N SER A 111 1.43 -4.96 -13.04
CA SER A 111 1.05 -4.55 -14.40
C SER A 111 -0.12 -5.36 -14.96
N ARG A 112 -0.79 -4.84 -15.99
CA ARG A 112 -1.99 -5.47 -16.56
C ARG A 112 -1.76 -6.91 -17.04
N ASN A 113 -0.57 -7.24 -17.50
CA ASN A 113 -0.18 -8.57 -17.98
C ASN A 113 0.85 -9.28 -17.10
N GLY A 114 1.23 -8.68 -15.97
CA GLY A 114 2.28 -9.19 -15.08
C GLY A 114 3.71 -9.02 -15.56
N GLU A 115 3.93 -8.36 -16.70
CA GLU A 115 5.28 -8.06 -17.22
C GLU A 115 5.81 -6.71 -16.71
N PRO A 116 7.14 -6.49 -16.71
CA PRO A 116 7.77 -5.27 -16.22
C PRO A 116 7.19 -3.98 -16.80
N LEU A 117 7.13 -2.93 -15.97
CA LEU A 117 6.73 -1.57 -16.34
C LEU A 117 7.92 -0.61 -16.44
N ALA A 118 9.02 -0.93 -15.78
CA ALA A 118 10.23 -0.12 -15.69
C ALA A 118 11.48 -1.02 -15.47
N PRO A 119 12.71 -0.46 -15.50
CA PRO A 119 13.91 -1.18 -15.09
C PRO A 119 13.86 -1.60 -13.61
N LEU A 120 14.57 -2.67 -13.27
CA LEU A 120 14.73 -3.12 -11.89
C LEU A 120 15.30 -2.01 -11.01
N LEU A 121 14.78 -1.91 -9.78
CA LEU A 121 15.23 -0.95 -8.78
C LEU A 121 16.54 -1.39 -8.13
N GLY A 122 17.38 -0.42 -7.77
CA GLY A 122 18.65 -0.66 -7.08
C GLY A 122 19.52 -1.73 -7.75
N ASP A 123 20.03 -2.63 -6.91
CA ASP A 123 20.89 -3.74 -7.33
C ASP A 123 20.10 -5.06 -7.55
N LEU A 124 18.78 -4.99 -7.68
CA LEU A 124 17.96 -6.18 -7.93
C LEU A 124 18.34 -6.83 -9.26
N THR A 125 18.52 -8.15 -9.24
CA THR A 125 18.97 -8.94 -10.41
C THR A 125 17.83 -9.63 -11.15
N GLY A 126 16.61 -9.59 -10.60
CA GLY A 126 15.44 -10.25 -11.19
C GLY A 126 14.12 -9.89 -10.51
N TYR A 127 13.07 -10.60 -10.93
CA TYR A 127 11.72 -10.50 -10.37
C TYR A 127 11.41 -11.76 -9.56
N ASP A 128 11.29 -11.59 -8.26
CA ASP A 128 10.85 -12.63 -7.33
C ASP A 128 9.33 -12.86 -7.38
N GLY A 129 8.58 -11.90 -7.95
CA GLY A 129 7.12 -11.93 -8.02
C GLY A 129 6.46 -11.50 -6.72
N GLY A 130 7.10 -10.60 -5.97
CA GLY A 130 6.55 -10.01 -4.75
C GLY A 130 6.21 -8.53 -4.88
N ALA A 131 5.40 -8.04 -3.94
CA ALA A 131 5.17 -6.64 -3.66
C ALA A 131 5.37 -6.41 -2.16
N SER A 132 6.10 -5.35 -1.80
CA SER A 132 6.31 -4.98 -0.40
C SER A 132 5.33 -3.90 0.01
N ASP A 133 4.67 -4.09 1.15
CA ASP A 133 3.88 -3.08 1.84
C ASP A 133 4.77 -2.41 2.89
N MET A 134 4.81 -1.08 2.89
CA MET A 134 5.57 -0.30 3.85
C MET A 134 4.77 0.92 4.28
N CYS A 135 4.92 1.35 5.53
CA CYS A 135 4.39 2.64 5.98
C CYS A 135 5.41 3.39 6.83
N CYS A 136 5.38 4.72 6.69
CA CYS A 136 6.14 5.63 7.54
C CYS A 136 5.15 6.55 8.24
N GLY A 137 4.82 6.22 9.48
CA GLY A 137 3.75 6.88 10.20
C GLY A 137 2.36 6.53 9.66
N PRO A 138 1.33 7.20 10.18
CA PRO A 138 -0.06 6.83 9.94
C PRO A 138 -0.67 7.41 8.66
N PHE A 139 0.09 8.18 7.87
CA PHE A 139 -0.42 8.94 6.71
C PHE A 139 0.30 8.63 5.39
N SER A 140 1.42 7.92 5.43
CA SER A 140 2.28 7.68 4.27
C SER A 140 2.54 6.19 4.10
N PHE A 141 2.12 5.65 2.97
CA PHE A 141 2.20 4.23 2.65
C PHE A 141 2.88 4.01 1.32
N PHE A 142 3.55 2.89 1.16
CA PHE A 142 4.37 2.57 0.00
C PHE A 142 4.16 1.12 -0.40
N LEU A 143 4.04 0.89 -1.70
CA LEU A 143 4.02 -0.42 -2.32
C LEU A 143 5.23 -0.53 -3.24
N ALA A 144 6.19 -1.39 -2.89
CA ALA A 144 7.41 -1.57 -3.67
C ALA A 144 7.38 -2.90 -4.45
N TYR A 145 7.28 -2.80 -5.77
CA TYR A 145 7.58 -3.90 -6.68
C TYR A 145 9.08 -3.91 -7.01
N SER A 146 9.53 -4.91 -7.77
CA SER A 146 10.94 -4.99 -8.17
C SER A 146 11.37 -3.89 -9.15
N ASP A 147 10.44 -3.23 -9.83
CA ASP A 147 10.70 -2.24 -10.89
C ASP A 147 10.15 -0.83 -10.62
N HIS A 148 9.23 -0.68 -9.66
CA HIS A 148 8.67 0.63 -9.31
C HIS A 148 8.10 0.63 -7.90
N VAL A 149 7.97 1.84 -7.34
CA VAL A 149 7.33 2.07 -6.04
C VAL A 149 6.10 2.95 -6.24
N VAL A 150 5.02 2.66 -5.54
CA VAL A 150 3.84 3.53 -5.45
C VAL A 150 3.73 4.07 -4.04
N ALA A 151 3.72 5.38 -3.89
CA ALA A 151 3.57 6.03 -2.59
C ALA A 151 2.22 6.75 -2.48
N TYR A 152 1.49 6.47 -1.40
CA TYR A 152 0.27 7.14 -1.00
C TYR A 152 0.55 8.09 0.14
N VAL A 153 0.10 9.34 0.04
CA VAL A 153 0.16 10.34 1.10
C VAL A 153 -1.21 10.93 1.33
N PHE A 154 -1.78 10.70 2.52
CA PHE A 154 -3.08 11.22 2.92
C PHE A 154 -2.91 12.52 3.72
N THR A 155 -3.53 13.60 3.25
CA THR A 155 -3.48 14.92 3.89
C THR A 155 -4.89 15.35 4.32
N PRO A 156 -5.17 15.48 5.62
CA PRO A 156 -6.39 16.09 6.11
C PRO A 156 -6.50 17.54 5.61
N ARG A 157 -7.65 17.91 5.00
CA ARG A 157 -7.91 19.29 4.57
C ARG A 157 -8.86 20.00 5.53
N ASP A 158 -9.95 19.33 5.89
CA ASP A 158 -10.89 19.76 6.92
C ASP A 158 -11.67 18.55 7.48
N LEU A 159 -12.78 18.80 8.17
CA LEU A 159 -13.62 17.75 8.76
C LEU A 159 -14.29 16.84 7.72
N THR A 160 -14.52 17.34 6.51
CA THR A 160 -15.31 16.72 5.44
C THR A 160 -14.49 16.43 4.17
N HIS A 161 -13.22 16.83 4.14
CA HIS A 161 -12.34 16.63 3.00
C HIS A 161 -10.97 16.08 3.39
N CYS A 162 -10.53 15.10 2.62
CA CYS A 162 -9.17 14.55 2.63
C CYS A 162 -8.58 14.70 1.23
N GLN A 163 -7.27 14.80 1.13
CA GLN A 163 -6.57 14.71 -0.15
C GLN A 163 -5.65 13.50 -0.11
N CYS A 164 -5.77 12.62 -1.10
CA CYS A 164 -4.81 11.54 -1.34
C CYS A 164 -3.90 11.93 -2.51
N GLU A 165 -2.59 11.93 -2.29
CA GLU A 165 -1.62 12.08 -3.36
C GLU A 165 -0.95 10.73 -3.61
N VAL A 166 -0.94 10.30 -4.87
CA VAL A 166 -0.27 9.06 -5.29
C VAL A 166 0.90 9.40 -6.19
N TYR A 167 2.04 8.81 -5.89
CA TYR A 167 3.30 8.99 -6.61
C TYR A 167 3.73 7.63 -7.14
N TRP A 168 4.13 7.59 -8.41
CA TRP A 168 4.79 6.43 -9.02
C TRP A 168 6.25 6.77 -9.19
N LEU A 169 7.11 6.00 -8.53
CA LEU A 169 8.54 6.19 -8.53
C LEU A 169 9.22 5.07 -9.31
N VAL A 170 10.22 5.43 -10.09
CA VAL A 170 11.07 4.52 -10.87
C VAL A 170 12.53 4.86 -10.62
N ARG A 171 13.45 4.03 -11.11
CA ARG A 171 14.89 4.30 -11.05
C ARG A 171 15.23 5.68 -11.65
N GLY A 172 16.14 6.43 -11.03
CA GLY A 172 16.41 7.83 -11.38
C GLY A 172 16.85 8.07 -12.83
N ASP A 173 17.52 7.10 -13.43
CA ASP A 173 18.02 7.14 -14.81
C ASP A 173 17.00 6.69 -15.86
N ALA A 174 15.87 6.08 -15.49
CA ALA A 174 14.91 5.51 -16.44
C ALA A 174 14.18 6.61 -17.24
N GLU A 175 14.12 6.52 -18.56
CA GLU A 175 13.54 7.55 -19.43
C GLU A 175 12.10 7.22 -19.88
N GLU A 176 11.17 8.17 -19.75
CA GLU A 176 9.77 7.99 -20.21
C GLU A 176 9.73 7.80 -21.73
N GLY A 177 8.99 6.79 -22.18
CA GLY A 177 8.87 6.43 -23.59
C GLY A 177 9.99 5.52 -24.12
N VAL A 178 11.04 5.29 -23.32
CA VAL A 178 12.13 4.34 -23.60
C VAL A 178 12.06 3.18 -22.61
N ASP A 179 12.20 3.49 -21.32
CA ASP A 179 12.29 2.50 -20.25
C ASP A 179 10.94 2.22 -19.58
N TYR A 180 10.03 3.19 -19.60
CA TYR A 180 8.68 3.02 -19.05
C TYR A 180 7.63 3.82 -19.84
N ASN A 181 6.39 3.34 -19.80
CA ASN A 181 5.22 4.08 -20.27
C ASN A 181 4.40 4.54 -19.06
N LYS A 182 4.18 5.85 -18.95
CA LYS A 182 3.50 6.46 -17.81
C LYS A 182 2.07 5.96 -17.59
N GLU A 183 1.28 5.81 -18.65
CA GLU A 183 -0.11 5.35 -18.52
C GLU A 183 -0.18 3.90 -18.06
N ALA A 184 0.70 3.04 -18.59
CA ALA A 184 0.82 1.65 -18.16
C ALA A 184 1.28 1.54 -16.69
N LEU A 185 2.26 2.36 -16.30
CA LEU A 185 2.76 2.44 -14.92
C LEU A 185 1.67 2.84 -13.91
N MET A 186 0.82 3.79 -14.30
CA MET A 186 -0.23 4.32 -13.42
C MET A 186 -1.47 3.43 -13.33
N TRP A 187 -1.73 2.59 -14.34
CA TRP A 187 -3.03 1.96 -14.55
C TRP A 187 -3.63 1.27 -13.33
N LEU A 188 -2.86 0.37 -12.69
CA LEU A 188 -3.39 -0.48 -11.61
C LEU A 188 -3.89 0.39 -10.46
N TRP A 189 -3.00 1.24 -9.96
CA TRP A 189 -3.26 2.05 -8.78
C TRP A 189 -4.14 3.27 -9.06
N ASP A 190 -4.18 3.78 -10.29
CA ASP A 190 -5.17 4.79 -10.68
C ASP A 190 -6.59 4.21 -10.64
N THR A 191 -6.77 3.01 -11.21
CA THR A 191 -8.06 2.33 -11.22
C THR A 191 -8.52 1.99 -9.80
N THR A 192 -7.63 1.41 -8.99
CA THR A 192 -7.91 1.04 -7.59
C THR A 192 -8.24 2.27 -6.74
N THR A 193 -7.44 3.34 -6.82
CA THR A 193 -7.67 4.57 -6.02
C THR A 193 -9.02 5.22 -6.36
N GLY A 194 -9.43 5.21 -7.63
CA GLY A 194 -10.75 5.72 -8.03
C GLY A 194 -11.91 4.88 -7.45
N ALA A 195 -11.74 3.56 -7.34
CA ALA A 195 -12.71 2.69 -6.68
C ALA A 195 -12.73 2.93 -5.15
N ASP A 196 -11.57 3.11 -4.51
CA ASP A 196 -11.46 3.45 -3.09
C ASP A 196 -12.13 4.78 -2.76
N GLU A 197 -11.91 5.82 -3.56
CA GLU A 197 -12.58 7.12 -3.39
C GLU A 197 -14.09 6.94 -3.28
N LYS A 198 -14.67 6.13 -4.17
CA LYS A 198 -16.11 5.85 -4.16
C LYS A 198 -16.53 5.13 -2.88
N ILE A 199 -15.79 4.11 -2.45
CA ILE A 199 -16.08 3.37 -1.21
C ILE A 199 -16.07 4.33 -0.01
N ILE A 200 -15.01 5.14 0.11
CA ILE A 200 -14.81 6.06 1.21
C ILE A 200 -15.93 7.12 1.25
N VAL A 201 -16.29 7.70 0.10
CA VAL A 201 -17.36 8.71 0.00
C VAL A 201 -18.73 8.11 0.29
N ASP A 202 -19.01 6.89 -0.16
CA ASP A 202 -20.27 6.22 0.14
C ASP A 202 -20.35 5.81 1.63
N ASN A 203 -19.24 5.37 2.23
CA ASN A 203 -19.15 5.10 3.67
C ASN A 203 -19.39 6.39 4.49
N TRP A 204 -18.82 7.52 4.07
CA TRP A 204 -19.03 8.82 4.71
C TRP A 204 -20.51 9.25 4.73
N LYS A 205 -21.26 9.00 3.64
CA LYS A 205 -22.72 9.25 3.62
C LYS A 205 -23.45 8.40 4.66
N GLY A 206 -23.04 7.13 4.81
CA GLY A 206 -23.59 6.21 5.81
C GLY A 206 -23.31 6.67 7.23
N VAL A 207 -22.06 7.01 7.55
CA VAL A 207 -21.61 7.49 8.87
C VAL A 207 -22.33 8.78 9.30
N ASN A 208 -22.66 9.66 8.36
CA ASN A 208 -23.43 10.89 8.65
C ASN A 208 -24.93 10.68 8.86
N SER A 209 -25.43 9.46 8.68
CA SER A 209 -26.84 9.15 8.96
C SER A 209 -27.11 9.19 10.47
N ARG A 210 -28.24 9.78 10.87
CA ARG A 210 -28.71 9.72 12.27
C ARG A 210 -28.97 8.30 12.79
N PHE A 211 -29.06 7.32 11.89
CA PHE A 211 -29.30 5.92 12.21
C PHE A 211 -28.00 5.11 12.29
N TYR A 212 -26.86 5.70 11.96
CA TYR A 212 -25.57 5.04 12.06
C TYR A 212 -25.28 4.68 13.52
N GLN A 213 -24.72 3.49 13.70
CA GLN A 213 -24.11 3.02 14.94
C GLN A 213 -22.81 2.29 14.56
N PRO A 214 -21.71 2.44 15.31
CA PRO A 214 -20.46 1.75 15.02
C PRO A 214 -20.63 0.23 14.99
N GLY A 215 -20.07 -0.40 13.95
CA GLY A 215 -19.97 -1.85 13.82
C GLY A 215 -18.76 -2.42 14.54
N ARG A 216 -18.53 -3.73 14.36
CA ARG A 216 -17.29 -4.40 14.79
C ARG A 216 -16.40 -4.61 13.58
N PHE A 217 -15.10 -4.38 13.76
CA PHE A 217 -14.10 -4.78 12.78
C PHE A 217 -14.03 -6.31 12.66
N SER A 218 -13.85 -6.76 11.42
CA SER A 218 -13.47 -8.11 11.06
C SER A 218 -12.03 -8.41 11.48
N LYS A 219 -11.66 -9.69 11.50
CA LYS A 219 -10.26 -10.09 11.68
C LYS A 219 -9.35 -9.57 10.54
N MET A 220 -9.91 -9.39 9.35
CA MET A 220 -9.18 -8.83 8.20
C MET A 220 -8.93 -7.32 8.31
N GLU A 221 -9.55 -6.65 9.28
CA GLU A 221 -9.45 -5.20 9.50
C GLU A 221 -8.61 -4.88 10.75
N GLN A 222 -7.79 -5.83 11.21
CA GLN A 222 -6.99 -5.67 12.44
C GLN A 222 -6.07 -4.45 12.38
N TRP A 223 -5.45 -4.17 11.24
CA TRP A 223 -4.58 -3.00 11.08
C TRP A 223 -5.36 -1.69 11.20
N GLY A 224 -6.60 -1.64 10.71
CA GLY A 224 -7.51 -0.51 10.89
C GLY A 224 -7.88 -0.30 12.37
N GLN A 225 -8.15 -1.38 13.11
CA GLN A 225 -8.37 -1.32 14.55
C GLN A 225 -7.12 -0.80 15.30
N SER A 226 -5.94 -1.35 15.02
CA SER A 226 -4.67 -0.92 15.65
C SER A 226 -4.38 0.55 15.38
N TRP A 227 -4.65 1.03 14.16
CA TRP A 227 -4.53 2.44 13.80
C TRP A 227 -5.48 3.33 14.59
N LEU A 228 -6.75 2.93 14.74
CA LEU A 228 -7.74 3.67 15.51
C LEU A 228 -7.34 3.74 16.99
N ASP A 229 -6.88 2.63 17.56
CA ASP A 229 -6.40 2.56 18.95
C ASP A 229 -5.19 3.48 19.18
N TRP A 230 -4.24 3.51 18.24
CA TRP A 230 -3.13 4.46 18.24
C TRP A 230 -3.64 5.90 18.19
N LEU A 231 -4.53 6.24 17.25
CA LEU A 231 -5.05 7.60 17.09
C LEU A 231 -5.74 8.09 18.36
N LEU A 232 -6.60 7.26 18.97
CA LEU A 232 -7.29 7.60 20.21
C LEU A 232 -6.32 7.83 21.37
N ARG A 233 -5.28 7.00 21.49
CA ARG A 233 -4.22 7.17 22.51
C ARG A 233 -3.49 8.49 22.34
N GLU A 234 -3.12 8.85 21.11
CA GLU A 234 -2.39 10.10 20.83
C GLU A 234 -3.27 11.34 21.02
N LEU A 235 -4.56 11.27 20.69
CA LEU A 235 -5.52 12.36 20.93
C LEU A 235 -5.70 12.64 22.43
N VAL A 236 -5.75 11.60 23.27
CA VAL A 236 -5.84 11.75 24.73
C VAL A 236 -4.57 12.37 25.31
N ARG A 237 -3.38 12.04 24.77
CA ARG A 237 -2.12 12.64 25.23
C ARG A 237 -2.02 14.12 24.90
N ALA A 238 -2.58 14.54 23.77
CA ALA A 238 -2.50 15.93 23.29
C ALA A 238 -3.41 16.91 24.08
N THR A 239 -4.29 16.40 24.94
CA THR A 239 -5.21 17.17 25.80
C THR A 239 -4.73 17.21 27.24
#